data_AF-A0A8E7B3I9-F1
#
_entry.id   AF-A0A8E7B3I9-F1
#
_cell.length_a   1.000
_cell.length_b   1.000
_cell.length_c   1.000
_cell.angle_alpha   90.00
_cell.angle_beta   90.00
_cell.angle_gamma   90.00
#
_symmetry.space_group_name_H-M   'P 1'
#
loop_
_entity.id
_entity.type
_entity.pdbx_description
1 polymer ?
#
loop_
_entity_poly.entity_id
_entity_poly.type
_entity_poly.pdbx_seq_one_letter_code
_entity_poly.pdbx_strand_id
1 'polypeptide(L)'
;MSQYLKVDRLLPGENGMIRIMKDEAGEIGTVSRVDVILTCGGLEPFPVDPSGEMDLSNPGKAVKFTVDGILFLAIRIQVVNMINQWPRRKAALFGVVE
;
A
#
# COMPACT_ATOMS: atom_id res chain seq x y z
N MET A 1 -17.17 4.04 14.68
CA MET A 1 -16.49 4.24 13.38
C MET A 1 -15.02 4.23 13.68
N SER A 2 -14.26 3.27 13.15
CA SER A 2 -12.80 3.24 13.33
C SER A 2 -12.18 4.46 12.65
N GLN A 3 -11.32 5.17 13.36
CA GLN A 3 -10.63 6.33 12.81
C GLN A 3 -9.35 5.85 12.11
N TYR A 4 -9.17 6.26 10.84
CA TYR A 4 -7.92 6.04 10.14
C TYR A 4 -7.00 7.23 10.36
N LEU A 5 -5.81 6.98 10.91
CA LEU A 5 -4.75 7.98 11.00
C LEU A 5 -3.66 7.67 9.98
N LYS A 6 -3.03 8.73 9.47
CA LYS A 6 -1.83 8.57 8.64
C LYS A 6 -0.71 8.02 9.53
N VAL A 7 -0.11 6.91 9.12
CA VAL A 7 0.94 6.20 9.87
C VAL A 7 2.27 6.14 9.14
N ASP A 8 2.34 6.55 7.86
CA ASP A 8 3.53 6.99 7.11
C ASP A 8 3.20 6.99 5.60
N ARG A 9 3.92 6.20 4.77
CA ARG A 9 3.90 6.27 3.30
C ARG A 9 4.30 4.97 2.60
N LEU A 10 3.84 4.82 1.36
CA LEU A 10 4.45 3.95 0.36
C LEU A 10 5.62 4.67 -0.31
N LEU A 11 6.77 4.02 -0.40
CA LEU A 11 8.00 4.56 -0.99
C LEU A 11 8.46 3.76 -2.20
N PRO A 12 9.05 4.42 -3.22
CA PRO A 12 9.78 3.72 -4.26
C PRO A 12 10.97 2.93 -3.69
N GLY A 13 11.05 1.65 -4.03
CA GLY A 13 12.17 0.76 -3.72
C GLY A 13 12.98 0.40 -4.97
N GLU A 14 13.96 -0.48 -4.77
CA GLU A 14 14.80 -1.02 -5.84
C GLU A 14 14.06 -2.05 -6.69
N ASN A 15 14.56 -2.32 -7.89
CA ASN A 15 14.05 -3.39 -8.78
C ASN A 15 12.54 -3.35 -9.06
N GLY A 16 11.91 -2.17 -8.99
CA GLY A 16 10.48 -2.02 -9.22
C GLY A 16 9.61 -2.43 -8.03
N MET A 17 10.19 -2.57 -6.83
CA MET A 17 9.46 -2.81 -5.60
C MET A 17 8.92 -1.51 -5.00
N ILE A 18 7.77 -1.60 -4.35
CA ILE A 18 7.19 -0.56 -3.49
C ILE A 18 7.38 -1.01 -2.05
N ARG A 19 7.97 -0.13 -1.25
CA ARG A 19 8.19 -0.35 0.19
C ARG A 19 7.01 0.21 0.97
N ILE A 20 6.44 -0.58 1.86
CA ILE A 20 5.39 -0.19 2.79
C ILE A 20 6.08 0.26 4.08
N MET A 21 6.03 1.56 4.37
CA MET A 21 6.66 2.12 5.57
C MET A 21 5.60 2.46 6.61
N LYS A 22 5.94 2.23 7.88
CA LYS A 22 5.18 2.64 9.06
C LYS A 22 6.11 3.42 10.00
N ASP A 23 5.62 4.54 10.52
CA ASP A 23 6.32 5.36 11.51
C ASP A 23 6.78 4.47 12.68
N GLU A 24 7.99 4.73 13.16
CA GLU A 24 8.71 4.00 14.23
C GLU A 24 9.09 2.54 13.92
N ALA A 25 8.31 1.81 13.11
CA ALA A 25 8.57 0.42 12.75
C ALA A 25 9.47 0.28 11.50
N GLY A 26 9.53 1.30 10.64
CA GLY A 26 10.29 1.25 9.40
C GLY A 26 9.55 0.51 8.28
N GLU A 27 10.26 -0.30 7.51
CA GLU A 27 9.67 -1.10 6.44
C GLU A 27 8.95 -2.30 7.03
N ILE A 28 7.65 -2.44 6.74
CA ILE A 28 6.83 -3.55 7.22
C ILE A 28 6.51 -4.56 6.12
N GLY A 29 6.81 -4.23 4.87
CA GLY A 29 6.67 -5.16 3.77
C GLY A 29 6.94 -4.52 2.41
N THR A 30 6.99 -5.36 1.38
CA THR A 30 7.20 -4.92 0.00
C THR A 30 6.21 -5.58 -0.95
N VAL A 31 5.89 -4.87 -2.03
CA VAL A 31 5.06 -5.36 -3.13
C VAL A 31 5.67 -4.98 -4.47
N SER A 32 5.50 -5.81 -5.49
CA SER A 32 5.90 -5.45 -6.85
C SER A 32 5.04 -4.32 -7.37
N ARG A 33 5.64 -3.35 -8.07
CA ARG A 33 4.89 -2.31 -8.78
C ARG A 33 3.93 -2.92 -9.82
N VAL A 34 4.29 -4.05 -10.42
CA VAL A 34 3.42 -4.75 -11.39
C VAL A 34 2.14 -5.19 -10.70
N ASP A 35 2.26 -5.84 -9.55
CA ASP A 35 1.13 -6.31 -8.77
C ASP A 35 0.24 -5.14 -8.35
N VAL A 36 0.85 -4.02 -7.91
CA VAL A 36 0.08 -2.82 -7.53
C VAL A 36 -0.69 -2.24 -8.73
N ILE A 37 -0.12 -2.28 -9.93
CA ILE A 37 -0.83 -1.86 -11.16
C ILE A 37 -2.04 -2.76 -11.40
N LEU A 38 -1.87 -4.09 -11.28
CA LEU A 38 -2.93 -5.07 -11.48
C LEU A 38 -4.04 -4.93 -10.41
N THR A 39 -3.69 -4.79 -9.13
CA THR A 39 -4.65 -4.50 -8.04
C THR A 39 -5.40 -3.19 -8.30
N CYS A 40 -4.70 -2.14 -8.74
CA CYS A 40 -5.37 -0.88 -9.12
C CYS A 40 -6.30 -1.05 -10.32
N GLY A 41 -6.11 -2.07 -11.15
CA GLY A 41 -7.01 -2.49 -12.22
C GLY A 41 -8.22 -3.32 -11.76
N GLY A 42 -8.29 -3.68 -10.47
CA GLY A 42 -9.35 -4.52 -9.90
C GLY A 42 -9.13 -6.02 -10.07
N LEU A 43 -7.88 -6.44 -10.34
CA LEU A 43 -7.50 -7.84 -10.34
C LEU A 43 -7.16 -8.31 -8.92
N GLU A 44 -7.10 -9.65 -8.79
CA GLU A 44 -6.86 -10.48 -7.61
C GLU A 44 -6.11 -9.81 -6.44
N PRO A 45 -6.30 -10.31 -5.20
CA PRO A 45 -5.35 -10.03 -4.16
C PRO A 45 -3.95 -10.55 -4.52
N PHE A 46 -2.93 -9.75 -4.28
CA PHE A 46 -1.52 -10.09 -4.51
C PHE A 46 -0.77 -10.18 -3.19
N PRO A 47 0.31 -10.99 -3.10
CA PRO A 47 1.06 -11.13 -1.86
C PRO A 47 1.83 -9.84 -1.48
N VAL A 48 2.01 -9.66 -0.17
CA VAL A 48 2.98 -8.72 0.41
C VAL A 48 4.09 -9.55 1.04
N ASP A 49 5.35 -9.28 0.67
CA ASP A 49 6.52 -9.92 1.27
C ASP A 49 6.93 -9.18 2.56
N PRO A 50 7.29 -9.87 3.67
CA PRO A 50 7.42 -11.32 3.82
C PRO A 50 6.12 -12.07 4.16
N SER A 51 5.11 -11.36 4.65
CA SER A 51 3.87 -11.99 5.15
C SER A 51 2.72 -11.00 5.08
N GLY A 52 1.86 -11.15 4.08
CA GLY A 52 0.66 -10.34 3.95
C GLY A 52 -0.01 -10.43 2.59
N GLU A 53 -1.03 -9.60 2.42
CA GLU A 53 -1.89 -9.56 1.24
C GLU A 53 -2.24 -8.11 0.90
N MET A 54 -2.27 -7.81 -0.40
CA MET A 54 -2.66 -6.53 -0.97
C MET A 54 -3.90 -6.73 -1.84
N ASP A 55 -4.93 -5.94 -1.61
CA ASP A 55 -6.20 -6.04 -2.33
C ASP A 55 -6.83 -4.66 -2.51
N LEU A 56 -7.82 -4.53 -3.38
CA LEU A 56 -8.58 -3.30 -3.53
C LEU A 56 -9.67 -3.21 -2.45
N SER A 57 -9.85 -2.05 -1.82
CA SER A 57 -10.97 -1.85 -0.90
C SER A 57 -12.29 -1.92 -1.66
N ASN A 58 -13.41 -2.21 -0.99
CA ASN A 58 -14.74 -2.02 -1.56
C ASN A 58 -15.26 -0.65 -1.11
N PRO A 59 -15.59 0.32 -2.00
CA PRO A 59 -15.88 0.18 -3.45
C PRO A 59 -14.74 0.64 -4.40
N GLY A 60 -13.49 0.36 -4.09
CA GLY A 60 -12.35 0.55 -5.01
C GLY A 60 -11.58 1.85 -4.82
N LYS A 61 -11.73 2.50 -3.65
CA LYS A 61 -11.17 3.85 -3.38
C LYS A 61 -9.78 3.83 -2.75
N ALA A 62 -9.38 2.70 -2.17
CA ALA A 62 -8.09 2.51 -1.52
C ALA A 62 -7.50 1.15 -1.90
N VAL A 63 -6.18 1.06 -1.84
CA VAL A 63 -5.46 -0.22 -1.80
C VAL A 63 -5.32 -0.61 -0.33
N LYS A 64 -5.78 -1.81 0.01
CA LYS A 64 -5.63 -2.44 1.32
C LYS A 64 -4.33 -3.21 1.36
N PHE A 65 -3.67 -3.17 2.50
CA PHE A 65 -2.54 -4.04 2.84
C PHE A 65 -2.85 -4.68 4.18
N THR A 66 -2.88 -6.01 4.24
CA THR A 66 -2.94 -6.76 5.48
C THR A 66 -1.55 -7.32 5.72
N VAL A 67 -0.82 -6.76 6.69
CA VAL A 67 0.55 -7.17 7.03
C VAL A 67 0.54 -7.66 8.47
N ASP A 68 0.95 -8.92 8.69
CA ASP A 68 0.88 -9.58 10.00
C ASP A 68 -0.49 -9.45 10.70
N GLY A 69 -1.57 -9.52 9.90
CA GLY A 69 -2.95 -9.40 10.37
C GLY A 69 -3.44 -7.97 10.64
N ILE A 70 -2.58 -6.96 10.44
CA ILE A 70 -2.93 -5.55 10.65
C ILE A 70 -3.32 -4.91 9.31
N LEU A 71 -4.47 -4.22 9.30
CA LEU A 71 -4.99 -3.53 8.12
C LEU A 71 -4.39 -2.12 7.97
N PHE A 72 -3.85 -1.85 6.79
CA PHE A 72 -3.43 -0.54 6.32
C PHE A 72 -4.09 -0.18 4.99
N LEU A 73 -4.24 1.11 4.73
CA LEU A 73 -4.83 1.64 3.52
C LEU A 73 -3.93 2.68 2.87
N ALA A 74 -3.87 2.68 1.53
CA ALA A 74 -3.35 3.79 0.75
C ALA A 74 -4.41 4.26 -0.25
N ILE A 75 -4.59 5.57 -0.39
CA ILE A 75 -5.62 6.12 -1.30
C ILE A 75 -5.23 5.77 -2.75
N ARG A 76 -6.12 5.10 -3.49
CA ARG A 76 -5.83 4.57 -4.83
C ARG A 76 -5.28 5.64 -5.78
N ILE A 77 -5.85 6.85 -5.76
CA ILE A 77 -5.38 7.93 -6.64
C ILE A 77 -3.94 8.38 -6.32
N GLN A 78 -3.51 8.30 -5.06
CA GLN A 78 -2.13 8.60 -4.69
C GLN A 78 -1.19 7.49 -5.17
N VAL A 79 -1.61 6.22 -5.05
CA VAL A 79 -0.85 5.06 -5.54
C VAL A 79 -0.68 5.12 -7.06
N VAL A 80 -1.75 5.39 -7.81
CA VAL A 80 -1.70 5.57 -9.27
C VAL A 80 -0.77 6.73 -9.66
N ASN A 81 -0.85 7.86 -8.96
CA ASN A 81 0.06 8.98 -9.21
C ASN A 81 1.52 8.64 -8.87
N MET A 82 1.76 7.83 -7.85
CA MET A 82 3.08 7.32 -7.50
C MET A 82 3.65 6.42 -8.61
N ILE A 83 2.83 5.54 -9.19
CA ILE A 83 3.22 4.69 -10.33
C ILE A 83 3.52 5.54 -11.57
N ASN A 84 2.63 6.46 -11.93
CA ASN A 84 2.77 7.28 -13.14
C ASN A 84 3.96 8.25 -13.10
N GLN A 85 4.37 8.66 -11.90
CA GLN A 85 5.46 9.62 -11.70
C GLN A 85 6.67 8.98 -11.01
N TRP A 86 6.81 7.66 -11.17
CA TRP A 86 7.88 6.88 -10.56
C TRP A 86 9.28 7.40 -10.97
N PRO A 87 10.28 7.45 -10.05
CA PRO A 87 10.24 7.20 -8.60
C PRO A 87 10.07 8.49 -7.77
N ARG A 88 9.43 9.54 -8.31
CA ARG A 88 9.43 10.88 -7.67
C ARG A 88 8.32 11.09 -6.65
N ARG A 89 7.20 10.38 -6.79
CA ARG A 89 6.03 10.50 -5.89
C ARG A 89 5.94 9.36 -4.89
N LYS A 90 5.19 9.62 -3.82
CA LYS A 90 4.90 8.72 -2.70
C LYS A 90 3.39 8.73 -2.46
N ALA A 91 2.84 7.68 -1.86
CA ALA A 91 1.46 7.64 -1.39
C ALA A 91 1.43 7.64 0.14
N ALA A 92 0.43 8.24 0.78
CA ALA A 92 0.27 8.16 2.23
C ALA A 92 -0.26 6.78 2.62
N LEU A 93 0.24 6.26 3.75
CA LEU A 93 -0.25 5.04 4.38
C LEU A 93 -1.07 5.41 5.61
N PHE A 94 -2.21 4.76 5.78
CA PHE A 94 -3.14 4.95 6.89
C PHE A 94 -3.35 3.64 7.63
N GLY A 95 -3.36 3.67 8.96
CA GLY A 95 -3.67 2.54 9.82
C GLY A 95 -4.95 2.78 10.61
N VAL A 96 -5.56 1.71 11.12
CA VAL A 96 -6.68 1.78 12.06
C VAL A 96 -6.15 2.15 13.45
N VAL A 97 -6.79 3.11 14.11
CA VAL A 97 -6.60 3.35 15.54
C VAL A 97 -7.79 2.73 16.26
N GLU A 98 -7.51 1.81 17.18
CA GLU A 98 -8.50 1.27 18.13
C GLU A 98 -8.91 2.31 19.18
#